data_AF-A0A1V2QAG6-F1
#
_entry.id   AF-A0A1V2QAG6-F1
#
_cell.length_a   1.000
_cell.length_b   1.000
_cell.length_c   1.000
_cell.angle_alpha   90.00
_cell.angle_beta   90.00
_cell.angle_gamma   90.00
#
_symmetry.space_group_name_H-M   'P 1'
#
loop_
_entity.id
_entity.type
_entity.pdbx_description
1 polymer ?
#
loop_
_entity_poly.entity_id
_entity_poly.type
_entity_poly.pdbx_seq_one_letter_code
_entity_poly.pdbx_strand_id
1 'polypeptide(L)'
;MDDFEAQLRELMARGFSFAHPRDAAGEVAAVVGVRVHHGVVDVIQIYGEHDADATRIPGDEMDIFFPYKVFWRSSGRSAEVVAELLALPDPAPGEVPKVNGCWVPARPGRSKWLSASA
;
A
#
# COMPACT_ATOMS: atom_id res chain seq x y z
N MET A 1 17.81 6.32 16.80
CA MET A 1 17.04 6.32 15.54
C MET A 1 15.75 5.61 15.88
N ASP A 2 14.61 6.27 15.69
CA ASP A 2 13.31 5.74 16.10
C ASP A 2 13.07 4.38 15.41
N ASP A 3 12.63 3.36 16.16
CA ASP A 3 12.36 2.01 15.64
C ASP A 3 11.36 2.08 14.48
N PHE A 4 10.40 3.02 14.56
CA PHE A 4 9.42 3.26 13.52
C PHE A 4 10.03 3.86 12.24
N GLU A 5 11.02 4.75 12.36
CA GLU A 5 11.71 5.30 11.19
C GLU A 5 12.50 4.22 10.44
N ALA A 6 13.13 3.30 11.18
CA ALA A 6 13.83 2.16 10.60
C ALA A 6 12.86 1.22 9.85
N GLN A 7 11.68 0.97 10.41
CA GLN A 7 10.63 0.19 9.76
C GLN A 7 10.13 0.84 8.45
N LEU A 8 9.92 2.16 8.43
CA LEU A 8 9.52 2.86 7.20
C LEU A 8 10.61 2.79 6.12
N ARG A 9 11.89 2.88 6.52
CA ARG A 9 13.03 2.70 5.60
C ARG A 9 13.08 1.29 5.03
N GLU A 10 12.78 0.28 5.83
CA GLU A 10 12.68 -1.10 5.37
C GLU A 10 11.52 -1.29 4.38
N LEU A 11 10.35 -0.69 4.63
CA LEU A 11 9.26 -0.69 3.63
C LEU A 11 9.73 -0.07 2.30
N MET A 12 10.43 1.07 2.34
CA MET A 12 10.99 1.67 1.12
C MET A 12 11.98 0.73 0.43
N ALA A 13 12.85 0.04 1.19
CA ALA A 13 13.80 -0.94 0.64
C ALA A 13 13.10 -2.13 -0.03
N ARG A 14 11.91 -2.52 0.43
CA ARG A 14 11.06 -3.54 -0.20
C ARG A 14 10.33 -3.06 -1.45
N GLY A 15 10.37 -1.77 -1.75
CA GLY A 15 9.75 -1.17 -2.93
C GLY A 15 8.42 -0.45 -2.67
N PHE A 16 8.10 -0.14 -1.42
CA PHE A 16 6.96 0.75 -1.14
C PHE A 16 7.26 2.17 -1.63
N SER A 17 6.29 2.75 -2.32
CA SER A 17 6.24 4.17 -2.66
C SER A 17 5.27 4.89 -1.73
N PHE A 18 5.68 6.03 -1.18
CA PHE A 18 4.88 6.79 -0.21
C PHE A 18 4.32 8.08 -0.81
N ALA A 19 3.07 8.36 -0.51
CA ALA A 19 2.37 9.62 -0.78
C ALA A 19 1.84 10.22 0.52
N HIS A 20 1.77 11.55 0.56
CA HIS A 20 1.28 12.31 1.72
C HIS A 20 0.03 13.10 1.28
N PRO A 21 -1.12 12.45 1.10
CA PRO A 21 -2.36 13.15 0.77
C PRO A 21 -2.65 14.22 1.81
N ARG A 22 -3.06 15.39 1.33
CA ARG A 22 -3.49 16.51 2.15
C ARG A 22 -5.00 16.69 2.06
N ASP A 23 -5.61 17.12 3.15
CA ASP A 23 -7.03 17.44 3.21
C ASP A 23 -7.35 18.78 2.53
N ALA A 24 -8.62 19.21 2.62
CA ALA A 24 -9.06 20.48 2.04
C ALA A 24 -8.44 21.73 2.70
N ALA A 25 -7.94 21.60 3.94
CA ALA A 25 -7.21 22.65 4.65
C ALA A 25 -5.71 22.65 4.30
N GLY A 26 -5.22 21.61 3.60
CA GLY A 26 -3.82 21.45 3.26
C GLY A 26 -3.02 20.70 4.32
N GLU A 27 -3.66 20.16 5.35
CA GLU A 27 -3.01 19.36 6.39
C GLU A 27 -2.82 17.92 5.94
N VAL A 28 -1.75 17.26 6.40
CA VAL A 28 -1.47 15.86 6.03
C VAL A 28 -2.58 14.98 6.61
N ALA A 29 -3.36 14.36 5.73
CA ALA A 29 -4.48 13.51 6.12
C ALA A 29 -4.01 12.10 6.50
N ALA A 30 -3.00 11.58 5.81
CA ALA A 30 -2.37 10.30 6.10
C ALA A 30 -0.99 10.22 5.41
N VAL A 31 -0.18 9.26 5.84
CA VAL A 31 0.94 8.73 5.06
C VAL A 31 0.47 7.43 4.40
N VAL A 32 0.50 7.38 3.08
CA VAL A 32 0.03 6.22 2.30
C VAL A 32 1.20 5.57 1.61
N GLY A 33 1.50 4.31 1.93
CA GLY A 33 2.49 3.48 1.25
C GLY A 33 1.82 2.45 0.35
N VAL A 34 2.34 2.27 -0.88
CA VAL A 34 1.85 1.26 -1.82
C VAL A 34 3.02 0.47 -2.42
N ARG A 35 2.90 -0.86 -2.48
CA ARG A 35 3.86 -1.76 -3.15
C ARG A 35 3.09 -2.73 -4.06
N VAL A 36 3.34 -2.67 -5.37
CA VAL A 36 2.82 -3.64 -6.33
C VAL A 36 3.90 -4.69 -6.60
N HIS A 37 3.62 -5.95 -6.28
CA HIS A 37 4.60 -7.03 -6.42
C HIS A 37 3.91 -8.37 -6.61
N HIS A 38 4.53 -9.29 -7.36
CA HIS A 38 4.09 -10.69 -7.49
C HIS A 38 2.61 -10.95 -7.84
N GLY A 39 1.84 -9.97 -8.34
CA GLY A 39 0.40 -10.12 -8.61
C GLY A 39 -0.52 -9.66 -7.47
N VAL A 40 0.03 -9.04 -6.42
CA VAL A 40 -0.70 -8.40 -5.33
C VAL A 40 -0.30 -6.93 -5.20
N VAL A 41 -1.13 -6.19 -4.47
CA VAL A 41 -0.82 -4.83 -4.01
C VAL A 41 -0.87 -4.83 -2.49
N ASP A 42 0.22 -4.36 -1.88
CA ASP A 42 0.22 -4.01 -0.46
C ASP A 42 -0.04 -2.51 -0.33
N VAL A 43 -0.98 -2.15 0.54
CA VAL A 43 -1.34 -0.78 0.87
C VAL A 43 -1.23 -0.61 2.38
N ILE A 44 -0.61 0.48 2.83
CA ILE A 44 -0.58 0.93 4.22
C ILE A 44 -1.04 2.39 4.27
N GLN A 45 -1.96 2.70 5.17
CA GLN A 45 -2.44 4.04 5.45
C GLN A 45 -2.17 4.34 6.92
N ILE A 46 -1.45 5.42 7.21
CA ILE A 46 -1.03 5.80 8.56
C ILE A 46 -1.62 7.18 8.85
N TYR A 47 -2.56 7.24 9.79
CA TYR A 47 -3.25 8.46 10.19
C TYR A 47 -2.60 9.13 11.40
N GLY A 48 -1.80 8.38 12.17
CA GLY A 48 -1.05 8.86 13.32
C GLY A 48 -0.20 7.74 13.93
N GLU A 49 0.22 7.88 15.18
CA GLU A 49 0.99 6.84 15.89
C GLU A 49 0.14 5.60 16.25
N HIS A 50 -1.15 5.82 16.52
CA HIS A 50 -2.05 4.81 17.06
C HIS A 50 -3.10 4.32 16.05
N ASP A 51 -3.03 4.81 14.82
CA ASP A 51 -4.02 4.52 13.79
C ASP A 51 -3.34 4.32 12.44
N ALA A 52 -3.34 3.06 12.01
CA ALA A 52 -2.94 2.63 10.70
C ALA A 52 -3.82 1.46 10.22
N ASP A 53 -3.98 1.34 8.92
CA ASP A 53 -4.66 0.24 8.24
C ASP A 53 -3.79 -0.26 7.08
N ALA A 54 -3.50 -1.55 7.07
CA ALA A 54 -2.75 -2.22 6.03
C ALA A 54 -3.55 -3.35 5.39
N THR A 55 -3.44 -3.48 4.07
CA THR A 55 -4.07 -4.57 3.33
C THR A 55 -3.12 -5.13 2.27
N ARG A 56 -3.24 -6.43 2.02
CA ARG A 56 -2.77 -7.07 0.81
C ARG A 56 -3.97 -7.50 -0.02
N ILE A 57 -4.00 -7.07 -1.26
CA ILE A 57 -5.13 -7.28 -2.17
C ILE A 57 -4.65 -7.87 -3.51
N PRO A 58 -5.54 -8.50 -4.29
CA PRO A 58 -5.22 -8.88 -5.66
C PRO A 58 -4.77 -7.68 -6.52
N GLY A 59 -3.86 -7.92 -7.46
CA GLY A 59 -3.38 -6.90 -8.40
C GLY A 59 -4.43 -6.39 -9.39
N ASP A 60 -5.56 -7.10 -9.54
CA ASP A 60 -6.68 -6.79 -10.45
C ASP A 60 -7.79 -5.99 -9.76
N GLU A 61 -7.62 -5.61 -8.50
CA GLU A 61 -8.57 -4.73 -7.82
C GLU A 61 -8.63 -3.35 -8.49
N MET A 62 -9.85 -2.90 -8.78
CA MET A 62 -10.09 -1.62 -9.47
C MET A 62 -9.88 -0.41 -8.54
N ASP A 63 -10.13 -0.59 -7.25
CA ASP A 63 -9.94 0.41 -6.21
C ASP A 63 -9.15 -0.19 -5.05
N ILE A 64 -7.90 0.23 -4.90
CA ILE A 64 -6.99 -0.29 -3.88
C ILE A 64 -7.26 0.30 -2.48
N PHE A 65 -8.04 1.38 -2.38
CA PHE A 65 -8.43 2.00 -1.10
C PHE A 65 -9.75 1.43 -0.58
N PHE A 66 -10.61 0.94 -1.48
CA PHE A 66 -11.85 0.26 -1.15
C PHE A 66 -11.95 -1.09 -1.88
N PRO A 67 -11.02 -2.02 -1.58
CA PRO A 67 -10.94 -3.31 -2.28
C PRO A 67 -12.12 -4.21 -1.90
N TYR A 68 -12.63 -4.97 -2.88
CA TYR A 68 -13.66 -5.97 -2.62
C TYR A 68 -13.05 -7.28 -2.08
N LYS A 69 -11.91 -7.70 -2.62
CA LYS A 69 -11.16 -8.88 -2.18
C LYS A 69 -9.92 -8.46 -1.40
N VAL A 70 -9.70 -9.10 -0.26
CA VAL A 70 -8.57 -8.85 0.62
C VAL A 70 -7.94 -10.19 0.98
N PHE A 71 -6.65 -10.36 0.71
CA PHE A 71 -5.89 -11.56 1.07
C PHE A 71 -5.37 -11.49 2.50
N TRP A 72 -5.03 -10.30 2.97
CA TRP A 72 -4.60 -10.05 4.34
C TRP A 72 -4.93 -8.61 4.75
N ARG A 73 -5.22 -8.41 6.04
CA ARG A 73 -5.49 -7.08 6.63
C ARG A 73 -4.98 -7.02 8.05
N SER A 74 -4.45 -5.86 8.44
CA SER A 74 -4.16 -5.49 9.81
C SER A 74 -4.49 -4.02 10.05
N SER A 75 -4.90 -3.68 11.27
CA SER A 75 -5.25 -2.32 11.66
C SER A 75 -4.98 -2.10 13.14
N GLY A 76 -4.54 -0.90 13.53
CA GLY A 76 -4.22 -0.57 14.91
C GLY A 76 -3.04 0.39 15.02
N ARG A 77 -2.15 0.15 15.99
CA ARG A 77 -0.98 1.00 16.20
C ARG A 77 -0.01 0.88 15.05
N SER A 78 0.52 2.02 14.60
CA SER A 78 1.25 2.11 13.34
C SER A 78 2.52 1.26 13.33
N ALA A 79 3.27 1.23 14.43
CA ALA A 79 4.46 0.39 14.56
C ALA A 79 4.14 -1.11 14.51
N GLU A 80 3.00 -1.53 15.06
CA GLU A 80 2.56 -2.93 15.09
C GLU A 80 2.10 -3.36 13.69
N VAL A 81 1.25 -2.56 13.05
CA VAL A 81 0.77 -2.82 11.68
C VAL A 81 1.92 -2.86 10.68
N VAL A 82 2.89 -1.95 10.78
CA VAL A 82 4.08 -1.95 9.91
C VAL A 82 4.94 -3.18 10.18
N ALA A 83 5.13 -3.58 11.44
CA ALA A 83 5.88 -4.79 11.77
C ALA A 83 5.22 -6.04 11.16
N GLU A 84 3.90 -6.16 11.25
CA GLU A 84 3.15 -7.28 10.66
C GLU A 84 3.24 -7.29 9.13
N LEU A 85 3.12 -6.11 8.49
CA LEU A 85 3.29 -5.98 7.04
C LEU A 85 4.72 -6.35 6.60
N LEU A 86 5.73 -6.02 7.41
CA LEU A 86 7.12 -6.44 7.18
C LEU A 86 7.35 -7.93 7.46
N ALA A 87 6.56 -8.56 8.33
CA ALA A 87 6.63 -10.00 8.55
C ALA A 87 5.96 -10.80 7.42
N LEU A 88 5.11 -10.17 6.61
CA LEU A 88 4.35 -10.82 5.55
C LEU A 88 5.29 -11.28 4.41
N PRO A 89 5.37 -12.60 4.10
CA PRO A 89 6.22 -13.10 3.03
C PRO A 89 5.69 -12.67 1.66
N ASP A 90 6.55 -12.59 0.66
CA ASP A 90 6.11 -12.41 -0.73
C ASP A 90 5.38 -13.68 -1.23
N PRO A 91 4.28 -13.55 -2.01
CA PRO A 91 3.59 -14.70 -2.58
C PRO A 91 4.52 -15.55 -3.44
N ALA A 92 4.35 -16.87 -3.40
CA ALA A 92 5.12 -17.76 -4.25
C ALA A 92 4.74 -17.56 -5.74
N PRO A 93 5.68 -17.72 -6.70
CA PRO A 93 5.35 -17.67 -8.11
C PRO A 93 4.23 -18.67 -8.48
N GLY A 94 3.10 -18.15 -8.96
CA GLY A 94 1.93 -18.96 -9.35
C GLY A 94 0.82 -19.06 -8.30
N GLU A 95 1.00 -18.49 -7.11
CA GLU A 95 -0.01 -18.47 -6.05
C GLU A 95 -1.11 -17.43 -6.31
N VAL A 96 -0.80 -16.39 -7.08
CA VAL A 96 -1.71 -15.31 -7.45
C VAL A 96 -1.72 -15.06 -8.97
N PRO A 97 -2.87 -14.71 -9.56
CA PRO A 97 -2.95 -14.38 -10.98
C PRO A 97 -2.03 -13.20 -11.32
N LYS A 98 -1.24 -13.31 -12.40
CA LYS A 98 -0.44 -12.19 -12.90
C LYS A 98 -1.35 -11.10 -13.44
N VAL A 99 -1.25 -9.90 -12.87
CA VAL A 99 -1.94 -8.72 -13.38
C VAL A 99 -0.91 -7.75 -13.90
N ASN A 100 -0.95 -7.50 -15.20
CA ASN A 100 -0.17 -6.44 -15.84
C ASN A 100 -0.95 -5.13 -15.71
N GLY A 101 -0.28 -4.00 -15.52
CA GLY A 101 -0.92 -2.70 -15.46
C GLY A 101 0.07 -1.56 -15.62
N CYS A 102 -0.44 -0.35 -15.84
CA CYS A 102 0.39 0.84 -15.94
C CYS A 102 -0.21 2.01 -15.15
N TRP A 103 0.66 2.85 -14.60
CA TRP A 103 0.27 4.15 -14.08
C TRP A 103 -0.03 5.08 -15.23
N VAL A 104 -1.26 5.58 -15.31
CA VAL A 104 -1.64 6.61 -16.28
C VAL A 104 -1.89 7.95 -15.57
N PRO A 105 -1.46 9.07 -16.17
CA PRO A 105 -1.83 10.40 -15.70
C PRO A 105 -3.36 10.55 -15.79
N ALA A 106 -4.02 10.85 -14.67
CA ALA A 106 -5.46 11.11 -14.65
C ALA A 106 -5.76 12.61 -14.74
N ARG A 107 -5.01 13.43 -13.98
CA ARG A 107 -5.06 14.91 -13.94
C ARG A 107 -3.68 15.45 -13.50
N PRO A 108 -3.40 16.76 -13.64
CA PRO A 108 -2.16 17.35 -13.10
C PRO A 108 -2.00 16.99 -11.61
N GLY A 109 -0.87 16.35 -11.26
CA GLY A 109 -0.56 15.91 -9.90
C GLY A 109 -1.29 14.64 -9.42
N ARG A 110 -2.09 13.97 -10.25
CA ARG A 110 -2.83 12.74 -9.87
C ARG A 110 -2.65 11.63 -10.90
N SER A 111 -2.08 10.52 -10.46
CA SER A 111 -1.95 9.29 -11.25
C SER A 111 -3.01 8.27 -10.85
N LYS A 112 -3.46 7.45 -11.81
CA LYS A 112 -4.36 6.33 -11.57
C LYS A 112 -3.71 5.05 -12.12
N TRP A 113 -3.76 3.97 -11.36
CA TRP A 113 -3.37 2.65 -11.84
C TRP A 113 -4.46 2.09 -12.75
N LEU A 114 -4.09 1.58 -13.93
CA LEU A 114 -4.97 0.82 -14.81
C LEU A 114 -4.43 -0.60 -14.97
N SER A 115 -5.28 -1.58 -14.69
CA SER A 115 -5.02 -2.97 -15.05
C SER A 115 -5.15 -3.15 -16.56
N ALA A 116 -4.20 -3.85 -17.17
CA ALA A 116 -4.31 -4.36 -18.52
C ALA A 116 -5.24 -5.57 -18.47
N SER A 117 -6.42 -5.45 -19.08
CA SER A 117 -7.27 -6.60 -19.35
C SER A 117 -6.56 -7.46 -20.41
N ALA A 118 -6.46 -8.77 -20.15
CA ALA A 118 -5.99 -9.74 -21.13
C ALA A 118 -6.94 -9.86 -22.32
#